data_AF-A0A0F4LCE1-F1
#
_entry.id   AF-A0A0F4LCE1-F1
#
_cell.length_a   1.000
_cell.length_b   1.000
_cell.length_c   1.000
_cell.angle_alpha   90.00
_cell.angle_beta   90.00
_cell.angle_gamma   90.00
#
_symmetry.space_group_name_H-M   'P 1'
#
loop_
_entity.id
_entity.type
_entity.pdbx_description
1 polymer ?
#
loop_
_entity_poly.entity_id
_entity_poly.type
_entity_poly.pdbx_seq_one_letter_code
_entity_poly.pdbx_strand_id
1 'polypeptide(L)' 'MKSKTKQIKLIFTLILTLLAVIFVVLNTNNVAINFGLFQFKLPLIIILVLMIIIGVLIGYFWGSYGHNQDKNN' A
#
# COMPACT_ATOMS: atom_id res chain seq x y z
N MET A 1 -11.03 32.34 -6.48
CA MET A 1 -9.90 31.54 -5.95
C MET A 1 -10.06 30.00 -6.04
N LYS A 2 -11.20 29.43 -6.48
CA LYS A 2 -11.40 27.96 -6.58
C LYS A 2 -10.55 27.23 -7.65
N SER A 3 -10.03 27.93 -8.67
CA SER A 3 -9.26 27.32 -9.77
C SER A 3 -7.83 26.95 -9.38
N LYS A 4 -7.15 27.80 -8.60
CA LYS A 4 -5.77 27.59 -8.17
C LYS A 4 -5.63 26.33 -7.30
N THR A 5 -6.55 26.10 -6.36
CA THR A 5 -6.54 24.90 -5.51
C THR A 5 -6.76 23.61 -6.32
N LYS A 6 -7.62 23.63 -7.36
CA LYS A 6 -7.83 22.48 -8.24
C LYS A 6 -6.59 22.18 -9.10
N GLN A 7 -5.94 23.21 -9.65
CA GLN A 7 -4.70 23.07 -10.41
C GLN A 7 -3.56 22.54 -9.55
N ILE A 8 -3.40 23.08 -8.33
CA ILE A 8 -2.41 22.58 -7.36
C ILE A 8 -2.67 21.12 -7.02
N LYS A 9 -3.93 20.74 -6.73
CA LYS A 9 -4.29 19.34 -6.47
C LYS A 9 -3.93 18.44 -7.67
N LEU A 10 -4.24 18.86 -8.89
CA LEU A 10 -3.91 18.12 -10.10
C LEU A 10 -2.40 17.93 -10.26
N ILE A 11 -1.61 18.98 -10.07
CA ILE A 11 -0.14 18.93 -10.13
C ILE A 11 0.40 17.95 -9.08
N PHE A 12 -0.07 18.03 -7.83
CA PHE A 12 0.33 17.10 -6.78
C PHE A 12 -0.04 15.66 -7.10
N THR A 13 -1.25 15.40 -7.58
CA THR A 13 -1.66 14.04 -7.97
C THR A 13 -0.81 13.52 -9.13
N LEU A 14 -0.47 14.36 -10.10
CA LEU A 14 0.37 13.98 -11.22
C LEU A 14 1.79 13.63 -10.76
N ILE A 15 2.40 14.46 -9.93
CA ILE A 15 3.72 14.21 -9.33
C ILE A 15 3.69 12.90 -8.53
N LEU A 16 2.67 12.72 -7.68
CA LEU A 16 2.54 11.52 -6.86
C LEU A 16 2.35 10.25 -7.71
N THR A 17 1.56 10.33 -8.78
CA THR A 17 1.39 9.23 -9.73
C THR A 17 2.70 8.89 -10.43
N LEU A 18 3.45 9.90 -10.88
CA LEU A 18 4.75 9.70 -11.51
C LEU A 18 5.75 9.04 -10.54
N LEU A 19 5.80 9.50 -9.29
CA LEU A 19 6.62 8.89 -8.24
C LEU A 19 6.23 7.44 -7.99
N ALA A 20 4.94 7.12 -7.95
CA ALA A 20 4.47 5.74 -7.81
C ALA A 20 4.92 4.84 -8.97
N VAL A 21 4.86 5.33 -10.21
CA VAL A 21 5.35 4.58 -11.38
C VAL A 21 6.86 4.38 -11.32
N ILE A 22 7.64 5.42 -11.02
CA ILE A 22 9.09 5.31 -10.85
C ILE A 22 9.41 4.26 -9.78
N PHE A 23 8.71 4.34 -8.64
CA PHE A 23 8.88 3.39 -7.56
C PHE A 23 8.57 1.95 -7.99
N VAL A 24 7.50 1.71 -8.76
CA VAL A 24 7.20 0.38 -9.31
C VAL A 24 8.34 -0.11 -10.19
N VAL A 25 8.82 0.72 -11.12
CA VAL A 25 9.88 0.34 -12.07
C VAL A 25 11.20 0.02 -11.36
N LEU A 26 11.62 0.86 -10.40
CA LEU A 26 12.85 0.66 -9.65
C LEU A 26 12.84 -0.59 -8.76
N ASN A 27 11.65 -1.09 -8.42
CA ASN A 27 11.46 -2.25 -7.56
C ASN A 27 11.00 -3.51 -8.33
N THR A 28 11.29 -3.57 -9.64
CA THR A 28 11.09 -4.78 -10.46
C THR A 28 12.15 -5.86 -10.25
N ASN A 29 13.20 -5.57 -9.46
CA ASN A 29 14.26 -6.53 -9.15
C ASN A 29 13.70 -7.78 -8.45
N ASN A 30 14.11 -8.95 -8.94
CA ASN A 30 13.69 -10.23 -8.39
C ASN A 30 14.43 -10.51 -7.08
N VAL A 31 13.66 -10.71 -6.01
CA VAL A 31 14.16 -11.07 -4.68
C VAL A 31 13.72 -12.48 -4.34
N ALA A 32 14.63 -13.27 -3.79
CA ALA A 32 14.32 -14.61 -3.30
C ALA A 32 13.56 -14.52 -1.97
N ILE A 33 12.43 -15.21 -1.88
CA ILE A 33 11.64 -15.37 -0.67
C ILE A 33 11.76 -16.83 -0.24
N ASN A 34 12.18 -17.02 1.01
CA ASN A 34 12.31 -18.34 1.61
C ASN A 34 11.08 -18.61 2.50
N PHE A 35 10.30 -19.64 2.17
CA PHE A 35 9.16 -20.13 2.96
C PHE A 35 9.55 -21.32 3.84
N GLY A 36 10.80 -21.34 4.31
CA GLY A 36 11.37 -22.46 5.07
C GLY A 36 11.74 -23.66 4.20
N LEU A 37 10.75 -24.33 3.59
CA LEU A 37 10.95 -25.54 2.78
C LEU A 37 11.10 -25.26 1.28
N PHE A 38 10.66 -24.08 0.82
CA PHE A 38 10.65 -23.70 -0.60
C PHE A 38 11.15 -22.28 -0.77
N GLN A 39 11.74 -22.00 -1.94
CA GLN A 39 12.20 -20.66 -2.32
C GLN A 39 11.59 -20.25 -3.66
N PHE A 40 11.06 -19.03 -3.72
CA PHE A 40 10.52 -18.44 -4.95
C PHE A 40 11.14 -17.08 -5.19
N LYS A 41 11.38 -16.73 -6.45
CA LYS A 41 11.84 -15.39 -6.83
C LYS A 41 10.67 -14.58 -7.34
N LEU A 42 10.40 -13.45 -6.70
CA LEU A 42 9.36 -12.52 -7.10
C LEU A 42 9.94 -11.10 -7.16
N PRO A 43 9.45 -10.24 -8.08
CA PRO A 43 9.78 -8.82 -8.07
C PRO A 43 9.45 -8.18 -6.72
N LEU A 44 10.37 -7.37 -6.19
CA LEU A 44 10.23 -6.72 -4.88
C LEU A 44 8.92 -5.94 -4.75
N ILE A 45 8.49 -5.26 -5.81
CA ILE A 45 7.24 -4.50 -5.82
C ILE A 45 6.01 -5.36 -5.49
N ILE A 46 5.97 -6.60 -5.97
CA ILE A 46 4.86 -7.52 -5.67
C ILE A 46 4.82 -7.82 -4.18
N ILE A 47 5.99 -8.10 -3.59
CA ILE A 47 6.14 -8.38 -2.16
C ILE A 47 5.67 -7.19 -1.34
N LEU A 48 6.11 -5.98 -1.70
CA LEU A 48 5.75 -4.77 -0.98
C LEU A 48 4.24 -4.51 -1.00
N VAL A 49 3.61 -4.61 -2.18
CA VAL A 49 2.16 -4.41 -2.32
C VAL A 49 1.40 -5.43 -1.47
N LEU A 50 1.80 -6.70 -1.50
CA LEU A 50 1.20 -7.75 -0.67
C LEU A 50 1.34 -7.44 0.83
N MET A 51 2.51 -7.00 1.29
CA MET A 51 2.73 -6.66 2.70
C MET A 51 1.84 -5.49 3.15
N ILE A 52 1.66 -4.46 2.30
CA ILE A 52 0.75 -3.34 2.59
C ILE A 52 -0.69 -3.84 2.72
N ILE A 53 -1.15 -4.68 1.79
CA ILE A 53 -2.49 -5.26 1.83
C ILE A 53 -2.69 -6.07 3.11
N ILE A 54 -1.73 -6.93 3.49
CA ILE A 54 -1.78 -7.70 4.73
C ILE A 54 -1.89 -6.77 5.94
N GLY A 55 -1.08 -5.71 6.01
CA GLY A 55 -1.15 -4.73 7.10
C GLY A 55 -2.52 -4.04 7.21
N VAL A 56 -3.09 -3.62 6.08
CA VAL A 56 -4.44 -3.02 6.02
C VAL A 56 -5.51 -4.00 6.46
N LEU A 57 -5.45 -5.25 5.99
CA LEU A 57 -6.40 -6.29 6.38
C LEU A 57 -6.33 -6.58 7.88
N ILE A 58 -5.12 -6.78 8.42
CA ILE A 58 -4.93 -6.98 9.86
C ILE A 58 -5.51 -5.80 10.64
N GLY A 59 -5.16 -4.56 10.28
CA GLY A 59 -5.67 -3.37 10.94
C GLY A 59 -7.19 -3.23 10.86
N TYR A 60 -7.77 -3.54 9.71
CA TYR A 60 -9.23 -3.53 9.50
C TYR A 60 -9.94 -4.56 10.38
N PHE A 61 -9.48 -5.81 10.37
CA PHE A 61 -10.09 -6.86 11.20
C PHE A 61 -9.94 -6.55 12.69
N TRP A 62 -8.75 -6.19 13.16
CA TRP A 62 -8.51 -5.88 14.57
C TRP A 62 -9.28 -4.66 15.06
N GLY A 63 -9.35 -3.60 14.26
CA GLY A 63 -10.14 -2.40 14.57
C GLY A 63 -11.64 -2.68 14.56
N SER A 64 -12.13 -3.57 13.70
CA SER A 64 -13.54 -3.95 13.66
C SER A 64 -13.98 -4.78 14.87
N TYR A 65 -13.10 -5.65 15.41
CA TYR A 65 -13.40 -6.41 16.63
C TYR A 65 -13.49 -5.52 17.89
N GLY A 66 -12.80 -4.37 17.90
CA GLY A 66 -12.81 -3.43 19.03
C GLY A 66 -14.04 -2.52 19.11
N HIS A 67 -14.87 -2.42 18.07
CA HIS A 67 -15.96 -1.43 18.00
C HIS A 67 -17.34 -1.95 18.47
N ASN A 68 -17.44 -3.23 18.87
CA ASN A 68 -18.71 -3.86 19.25
C ASN A 68 -18.97 -3.92 20.77
N GLN A 69 -18.16 -3.29 21.62
CA GLN A 69 -18.33 -3.35 23.10
C GLN A 69 -18.81 -2.06 23.79
N ASP A 70 -19.09 -0.97 23.06
CA ASP A 70 -19.48 0.33 23.66
C ASP A 70 -20.91 0.81 23.30
N LYS A 71 -21.85 -0.12 23.05
CA LYS A 71 -23.27 0.22 22.76
C LYS A 71 -24.28 -0.36 23.75
N ASN A 72 -23.86 -0.77 24.94
CA ASN A 72 -24.77 -1.18 26.00
C ASN A 72 -24.24 -0.77 27.37
N ASN A 73 -24.33 0.52 27.69
CA ASN A 73 -24.37 1.08 29.05
C ASN A 73 -25.13 2.42 29.01
#